data_AF-A0A3R9AH35-F1
#
_entry.id   AF-A0A3R9AH35-F1
#
_cell.length_a   1.000
_cell.length_b   1.000
_cell.length_c   1.000
_cell.angle_alpha   90.00
_cell.angle_beta   90.00
_cell.angle_gamma   90.00
#
_symmetry.space_group_name_H-M   'P 1'
#
loop_
_entity.id
_entity.type
_entity.pdbx_description
1 polymer ?
#
loop_
_entity_poly.entity_id
_entity_poly.type
_entity_poly.pdbx_seq_one_letter_code
_entity_poly.pdbx_strand_id
1 'polypeptide(L)'
;MPEPMREVSAERACFILSLPLRYSGLPVRRRLIRMMLTLQKYDQGSSSLDGPGRDAFTPAADYARSVIDTAMLRGELRCRPSAEMAHDYLKLTEELRSLMAGLQQNKALLRKEVRRRTTDFLRRYAAGAGV
;
A
#
# COMPACT_ATOMS: atom_id res chain seq x y z
N MET A 1 23.43 5.10 26.90
CA MET A 1 22.65 5.87 25.92
C MET A 1 21.61 4.93 25.32
N PRO A 2 20.29 5.13 25.53
CA PRO A 2 19.28 4.26 24.93
C PRO A 2 19.07 4.65 23.47
N GLU A 3 18.95 3.66 22.58
CA GLU A 3 18.92 3.84 21.13
C GLU A 3 17.58 4.41 20.60
N PRO A 4 17.61 5.21 19.51
CA PRO A 4 16.42 5.82 18.89
C PRO A 4 15.52 4.84 18.09
N MET A 5 15.81 3.54 18.08
CA MET A 5 15.11 2.57 17.21
C MET A 5 13.62 2.37 17.55
N ARG A 6 13.18 2.66 18.78
CA ARG A 6 11.76 2.46 19.19
C ARG A 6 10.81 3.54 18.65
N GLU A 7 11.24 4.79 18.52
CA GLU A 7 10.38 5.90 18.10
C GLU A 7 9.95 5.77 16.63
N VAL A 8 10.88 5.38 15.75
CA VAL A 8 10.62 5.18 14.31
C VAL A 8 9.56 4.10 14.05
N SER A 9 9.51 3.06 14.90
CA SER A 9 8.51 1.99 14.80
C SER A 9 7.11 2.47 15.25
N ALA A 10 7.04 3.25 16.33
CA ALA A 10 5.79 3.79 16.86
C ALA A 10 5.16 4.82 15.90
N GLU A 11 5.97 5.71 15.32
CA GLU A 11 5.49 6.70 14.34
C GLU A 11 4.93 6.04 13.07
N ARG A 12 5.56 4.95 12.62
CA ARG A 12 5.09 4.14 11.48
C ARG A 12 3.74 3.50 11.78
N ALA A 13 3.61 2.87 12.94
CA ALA A 13 2.35 2.25 13.37
C ALA A 13 1.24 3.29 13.48
N CYS A 14 1.49 4.41 14.19
CA CYS A 14 0.53 5.52 14.30
C CYS A 14 0.12 6.10 12.94
N PHE A 15 1.06 6.26 12.00
CA PHE A 15 0.72 6.79 10.68
C PHE A 15 -0.14 5.82 9.88
N ILE A 16 0.21 4.53 9.85
CA ILE A 16 -0.55 3.50 9.13
C ILE A 16 -1.97 3.38 9.74
N LEU A 17 -2.07 3.42 11.07
CA LEU A 17 -3.35 3.43 11.79
C LEU A 17 -4.17 4.71 11.52
N SER A 18 -3.52 5.82 11.15
CA SER A 18 -4.21 7.06 10.77
C SER A 18 -4.60 7.16 9.30
N LEU A 19 -4.17 6.21 8.43
CA LEU A 19 -4.51 6.21 7.01
C LEU A 19 -6.03 6.25 6.73
N PRO A 20 -6.88 5.49 7.44
CA PRO A 20 -8.33 5.55 7.26
C PRO A 20 -8.90 6.96 7.45
N LEU A 21 -8.42 7.68 8.46
CA LEU A 21 -8.86 9.04 8.78
C LEU A 21 -8.26 10.08 7.83
N ARG A 22 -6.98 9.94 7.48
CA ARG A 22 -6.29 10.90 6.59
C ARG A 22 -6.82 10.89 5.16
N TYR A 23 -7.31 9.75 4.71
CA TYR A 23 -7.71 9.55 3.31
C TYR A 23 -9.19 9.22 3.15
N SER A 24 -9.99 9.37 4.22
CA SER A 24 -11.45 9.32 4.16
C SER A 24 -11.96 10.32 3.11
N GLY A 25 -12.94 9.93 2.30
CA GLY A 25 -13.52 10.78 1.26
C GLY A 25 -12.75 10.83 -0.06
N LEU A 26 -11.49 10.36 -0.12
CA LEU A 26 -10.78 10.26 -1.39
C LEU A 26 -11.34 9.12 -2.27
N PRO A 27 -11.28 9.22 -3.60
CA PRO A 27 -11.52 8.09 -4.50
C PRO A 27 -10.53 6.95 -4.25
N VAL A 28 -10.94 5.71 -4.50
CA VAL A 28 -10.17 4.48 -4.26
C VAL A 28 -8.75 4.57 -4.83
N ARG A 29 -8.63 5.01 -6.09
CA ARG A 29 -7.35 5.24 -6.76
C ARG A 29 -6.40 6.15 -5.97
N ARG A 30 -6.91 7.26 -5.41
CA ARG A 30 -6.08 8.20 -4.65
C ARG A 30 -5.67 7.61 -3.30
N ARG A 31 -6.55 6.84 -2.64
CA ARG A 31 -6.22 6.15 -1.38
C ARG A 31 -5.09 5.14 -1.58
N LEU A 32 -5.19 4.31 -2.62
CA LEU A 32 -4.16 3.32 -2.97
C LEU A 32 -2.85 3.99 -3.40
N ILE A 33 -2.86 5.06 -4.20
CA ILE A 33 -1.63 5.78 -4.55
C ILE A 33 -0.92 6.33 -3.30
N ARG A 34 -1.69 6.98 -2.40
CA ARG A 34 -1.15 7.57 -1.17
C ARG A 34 -0.59 6.50 -0.24
N MET A 35 -1.27 5.37 -0.12
CA MET A 35 -0.82 4.23 0.66
C MET A 35 0.49 3.66 0.12
N MET A 36 0.60 3.37 -1.18
CA MET A 36 1.82 2.83 -1.78
C MET A 36 3.01 3.78 -1.61
N LEU A 37 2.82 5.08 -1.84
CA LEU A 37 3.86 6.10 -1.58
C LEU A 37 4.28 6.15 -0.11
N THR A 38 3.33 5.95 0.79
CA THR A 38 3.58 5.93 2.24
C THR A 38 4.42 4.72 2.62
N LEU A 39 4.07 3.53 2.12
CA LEU A 39 4.84 2.30 2.34
C LEU A 39 6.27 2.41 1.80
N GLN A 40 6.44 3.03 0.64
CA GLN A 40 7.77 3.32 0.07
C GLN A 40 8.58 4.30 0.92
N LYS A 41 7.94 5.31 1.52
CA LYS A 41 8.60 6.28 2.40
C LYS A 41 9.04 5.66 3.73
N TYR A 42 8.20 4.85 4.35
CA TYR A 42 8.45 4.37 5.71
C TYR A 42 9.43 3.20 5.76
N ASP A 43 9.54 2.39 4.72
CA ASP A 43 10.55 1.31 4.69
C ASP A 43 11.96 1.82 4.35
N GLN A 44 12.07 3.00 3.72
CA GLN A 44 13.34 3.68 3.42
C GLN A 44 14.16 4.02 4.68
N GLY A 45 13.57 3.94 5.87
CA GLY A 45 14.25 4.15 7.16
C GLY A 45 14.48 2.89 7.99
N SER A 46 14.18 1.68 7.50
CA SER A 46 14.49 0.42 8.21
C SER A 46 15.35 -0.48 7.35
N SER A 47 16.64 -0.23 7.37
CA SER A 47 17.62 -1.28 7.20
C SER A 47 17.41 -2.31 8.33
N SER A 48 17.07 -3.55 7.95
CA SER A 48 16.79 -4.71 8.80
C SER A 48 15.41 -4.72 9.46
N LEU A 49 14.51 -5.52 8.91
CA LEU A 49 13.59 -6.40 9.65
C LEU A 49 13.10 -7.51 8.68
N ASP A 50 14.05 -8.24 8.10
CA ASP A 50 13.78 -9.51 7.44
C ASP A 50 13.53 -10.57 8.53
N GLY A 51 12.26 -10.88 8.75
CA GLY A 51 11.81 -11.93 9.67
C GLY A 51 10.67 -12.72 9.04
N PRO A 52 10.78 -14.05 8.88
CA PRO A 52 9.76 -14.89 8.29
C PRO A 52 8.64 -15.11 9.31
N GLY A 53 7.58 -14.30 9.23
CA GLY A 53 6.44 -14.44 10.15
C GLY A 53 5.40 -13.32 10.15
N ARG A 54 5.44 -12.39 9.18
CA ARG A 54 4.55 -11.21 9.15
C ARG A 54 3.30 -11.37 8.29
N ASP A 55 2.94 -12.59 7.92
CA ASP A 55 1.80 -12.88 7.03
C ASP A 55 0.42 -12.81 7.70
N ALA A 56 0.32 -12.61 9.01
CA ALA A 56 -1.00 -12.63 9.64
C ALA A 56 -1.77 -11.29 9.48
N PHE A 57 -1.30 -10.17 10.03
CA PHE A 57 -2.10 -8.92 10.04
C PHE A 57 -1.18 -7.71 10.18
N THR A 58 -0.70 -7.16 9.07
CA THR A 58 -0.08 -5.83 9.09
C THR A 58 -1.19 -4.77 8.99
N PRO A 59 -1.12 -3.65 9.73
CA PRO A 59 -2.11 -2.57 9.62
C PRO A 59 -2.27 -2.02 8.19
N ALA A 60 -1.24 -2.21 7.33
CA ALA A 60 -1.32 -1.92 5.91
C ALA A 60 -2.26 -2.89 5.17
N ALA A 61 -2.18 -4.19 5.44
CA ALA A 61 -3.08 -5.19 4.86
C ALA A 61 -4.53 -4.93 5.25
N ASP A 62 -4.79 -4.65 6.53
CA ASP A 62 -6.15 -4.34 7.01
C ASP A 62 -6.70 -3.07 6.35
N TYR A 63 -5.88 -2.03 6.21
CA TYR A 63 -6.29 -0.82 5.52
C TYR A 63 -6.54 -1.05 4.01
N ALA A 64 -5.69 -1.82 3.32
CA ALA A 64 -5.92 -2.19 1.93
C ALA A 64 -7.24 -2.94 1.76
N ARG A 65 -7.52 -3.94 2.62
CA ARG A 65 -8.78 -4.68 2.62
C ARG A 65 -9.97 -3.73 2.79
N SER A 66 -9.94 -2.84 3.78
CA SER A 66 -11.01 -1.85 4.01
C SER A 66 -11.26 -0.94 2.80
N VAL A 67 -10.19 -0.47 2.12
CA VAL A 67 -10.32 0.35 0.90
C VAL A 67 -10.93 -0.47 -0.24
N ILE A 68 -10.55 -1.73 -0.39
CA ILE A 68 -11.05 -2.65 -1.42
C ILE A 68 -12.52 -3.00 -1.16
N ASP A 69 -12.88 -3.36 0.07
CA ASP A 69 -14.27 -3.65 0.46
C ASP A 69 -15.18 -2.45 0.17
N THR A 70 -14.73 -1.25 0.51
CA THR A 70 -15.48 -0.01 0.21
C THR A 70 -15.64 0.19 -1.31
N ALA A 71 -14.61 -0.11 -2.09
CA ALA A 71 -14.65 0.00 -3.55
C ALA A 71 -15.61 -1.02 -4.19
N MET A 72 -15.63 -2.24 -3.65
CA MET A 72 -16.56 -3.30 -4.06
C MET A 72 -18.01 -2.92 -3.73
N LEU A 73 -18.27 -2.40 -2.52
CA LEU A 73 -19.60 -1.92 -2.11
C LEU A 73 -20.13 -0.80 -3.00
N ARG A 74 -19.23 0.00 -3.60
CA ARG A 74 -19.57 1.07 -4.55
C ARG A 74 -19.68 0.59 -6.00
N GLY A 75 -19.43 -0.69 -6.27
CA GLY A 75 -19.40 -1.25 -7.63
C GLY A 75 -18.20 -0.81 -8.47
N GLU A 76 -17.17 -0.19 -7.87
CA GLU A 76 -15.95 0.23 -8.57
C GLU A 76 -15.07 -0.99 -8.92
N LEU A 77 -15.06 -2.01 -8.04
CA LEU A 77 -14.30 -3.25 -8.20
C LEU A 77 -15.21 -4.48 -8.24
N ARG A 78 -14.73 -5.56 -8.88
CA ARG A 78 -15.40 -6.87 -8.95
C ARG A 78 -15.58 -7.47 -7.58
N CYS A 79 -16.64 -8.27 -7.42
CA CYS A 79 -16.82 -9.09 -6.24
C CYS A 79 -15.78 -10.22 -6.21
N ARG A 80 -14.68 -10.03 -5.48
CA ARG A 80 -13.60 -10.99 -5.25
C ARG A 80 -13.19 -10.95 -3.78
N PRO A 81 -12.52 -11.99 -3.25
CA PRO A 81 -12.02 -11.95 -1.88
C PRO A 81 -11.09 -10.75 -1.69
N SER A 82 -11.47 -9.80 -0.83
CA SER A 82 -10.69 -8.58 -0.61
C SER A 82 -9.32 -8.87 -0.01
N ALA A 83 -9.18 -9.98 0.71
CA ALA A 83 -7.90 -10.48 1.20
C ALA A 83 -6.92 -10.80 0.06
N GLU A 84 -7.37 -11.47 -0.99
CA GLU A 84 -6.53 -11.79 -2.18
C GLU A 84 -6.12 -10.50 -2.89
N MET A 85 -7.06 -9.61 -3.12
CA MET A 85 -6.79 -8.32 -3.77
C MET A 85 -5.84 -7.43 -2.95
N ALA A 86 -5.97 -7.44 -1.62
CA ALA A 86 -5.07 -6.72 -0.73
C ALA A 86 -3.67 -7.32 -0.75
N HIS A 87 -3.56 -8.65 -0.75
CA HIS A 87 -2.29 -9.35 -0.89
C HIS A 87 -1.60 -9.00 -2.22
N ASP A 88 -2.32 -9.07 -3.34
CA ASP A 88 -1.78 -8.71 -4.67
C ASP A 88 -1.31 -7.25 -4.72
N TYR A 89 -2.06 -6.34 -4.09
CA TYR A 89 -1.69 -4.93 -3.99
C TYR A 89 -0.41 -4.71 -3.16
N LEU A 90 -0.26 -5.43 -2.04
CA LEU A 90 0.94 -5.35 -1.22
C LEU A 90 2.16 -5.94 -1.93
N LYS A 91 1.99 -7.05 -2.65
CA LYS A 91 3.04 -7.64 -3.50
C LYS A 91 3.52 -6.66 -4.57
N LEU A 92 2.61 -5.95 -5.24
CA LEU A 92 2.98 -4.87 -6.18
C LEU A 92 3.80 -3.76 -5.53
N THR A 93 3.55 -3.47 -4.26
CA THR A 93 4.29 -2.47 -3.49
C THR A 93 5.69 -2.96 -3.13
N GLU A 94 5.84 -4.24 -2.80
CA GLU A 94 7.14 -4.88 -2.55
C GLU A 94 7.99 -4.96 -3.82
N GLU A 95 7.41 -5.42 -4.93
CA GLU A 95 8.10 -5.44 -6.23
C GLU A 95 8.55 -4.04 -6.67
N LEU A 96 7.71 -3.01 -6.43
CA LEU A 96 8.08 -1.63 -6.68
C LEU A 96 9.26 -1.21 -5.82
N ARG A 97 9.34 -1.68 -4.58
CA ARG A 97 10.45 -1.39 -3.68
C ARG A 97 11.75 -1.96 -4.23
N SER A 98 11.75 -3.24 -4.64
CA SER A 98 12.91 -3.88 -5.25
C SER A 98 13.38 -3.16 -6.51
N LEU A 99 12.43 -2.70 -7.35
CA LEU A 99 12.73 -1.89 -8.52
C LEU A 99 13.36 -0.54 -8.16
N MET A 100 12.89 0.10 -7.10
CA MET A 100 13.33 1.42 -6.66
C MET A 100 14.59 1.41 -5.79
N ALA A 101 15.02 0.23 -5.31
CA ALA A 101 16.18 0.09 -4.42
C ALA A 101 17.48 0.64 -5.03
N GLY A 102 17.63 0.56 -6.36
CA GLY A 102 18.75 1.17 -7.11
C GLY A 102 18.49 2.60 -7.62
N LEU A 103 17.28 3.14 -7.43
CA LEU A 103 16.81 4.42 -7.99
C LEU A 103 16.33 5.41 -6.91
N GLN A 104 16.80 5.21 -5.67
CA GLN A 104 16.28 5.75 -4.40
C GLN A 104 16.01 7.27 -4.35
N GLN A 105 16.55 8.06 -5.27
CA GLN A 105 16.40 9.52 -5.27
C GLN A 105 15.43 10.07 -6.33
N ASN A 106 14.96 9.26 -7.29
CA ASN A 106 14.08 9.77 -8.35
C ASN A 106 12.59 9.74 -7.93
N LYS A 107 12.20 10.76 -7.14
CA LYS A 107 10.81 10.95 -6.67
C LYS A 107 9.80 11.04 -7.82
N ALA A 108 10.19 11.58 -8.98
CA ALA A 108 9.32 11.68 -10.14
C ALA A 108 9.04 10.30 -10.75
N LEU A 109 10.07 9.48 -10.89
CA LEU A 109 9.97 8.10 -11.37
C LEU A 109 9.14 7.24 -10.41
N LEU A 110 9.36 7.35 -9.10
CA LEU A 110 8.54 6.69 -8.09
C LEU A 110 7.06 7.03 -8.24
N ARG A 111 6.72 8.32 -8.33
CA ARG A 111 5.32 8.77 -8.50
C ARG A 111 4.70 8.27 -9.80
N LYS A 112 5.48 8.27 -10.89
CA LYS A 112 5.03 7.74 -12.20
C LYS A 112 4.69 6.25 -12.08
N GLU A 113 5.58 5.48 -11.46
CA GLU A 113 5.43 4.03 -11.36
C GLU A 113 4.32 3.62 -10.39
N VAL A 114 4.19 4.30 -9.24
CA VAL A 114 3.05 4.10 -8.33
C VAL A 114 1.72 4.34 -9.05
N ARG A 115 1.61 5.43 -9.83
CA ARG A 115 0.39 5.75 -10.59
C ARG A 115 0.08 4.67 -11.61
N ARG A 116 1.10 4.19 -12.34
CA ARG A 116 0.97 3.13 -13.34
C ARG A 116 0.49 1.83 -12.71
N ARG A 117 1.21 1.29 -11.73
CA ARG A 117 0.87 0.03 -11.04
C ARG A 117 -0.51 0.09 -10.37
N THR A 118 -0.86 1.22 -9.76
CA THR A 118 -2.21 1.38 -9.18
C THR A 118 -3.30 1.38 -10.26
N THR A 119 -3.06 2.00 -11.41
CA THR A 119 -4.02 1.95 -12.53
C THR A 119 -4.15 0.55 -13.10
N ASP A 120 -3.04 -0.17 -13.25
CA ASP A 120 -3.05 -1.55 -13.76
C ASP A 120 -3.78 -2.48 -12.79
N PHE A 121 -3.55 -2.32 -11.48
CA PHE A 121 -4.29 -3.02 -10.43
C PHE A 121 -5.80 -2.76 -10.52
N LEU A 122 -6.22 -1.50 -10.56
CA LEU A 122 -7.65 -1.17 -10.64
C LEU A 122 -8.29 -1.70 -11.92
N ARG A 123 -7.59 -1.66 -13.06
CA ARG A 123 -8.09 -2.22 -14.31
C ARG A 123 -8.29 -3.73 -14.21
N ARG A 124 -7.34 -4.46 -13.61
CA ARG A 124 -7.44 -5.92 -13.42
C ARG A 124 -8.69 -6.32 -12.65
N TYR A 125 -9.06 -5.54 -11.63
CA TYR A 125 -10.21 -5.83 -10.77
C TYR A 125 -11.44 -4.96 -11.06
N ALA A 126 -11.46 -4.17 -12.13
CA ALA A 126 -12.60 -3.31 -12.44
C ALA A 126 -13.85 -4.14 -12.76
N ALA A 127 -15.00 -3.75 -12.21
CA ALA A 127 -16.27 -4.46 -12.40
C ALA A 127 -16.60 -4.71 -13.89
N GLY A 128 -16.28 -3.76 -14.76
CA GLY A 128 -16.52 -3.80 -16.21
C GLY A 128 -15.37 -4.31 -17.09
N ALA A 129 -14.27 -4.86 -16.54
CA ALA A 129 -13.12 -5.31 -17.35
C ALA A 129 -13.34 -6.68 -18.05
N GLY A 130 -14.55 -6.92 -18.56
CA GLY A 130 -14.96 -8.18 -19.18
C GLY A 130 -15.55 -7.95 -20.56
N VAL A 131 -14.67 -7.83 -21.56
CA VAL A 131 -14.82 -8.31 -22.94
C VAL A 131 -13.43 -8.74 -23.39
#